data_AF-A0AAD9FMG4-F1
#
_entry.id   AF-A0AAD9FMG4-F1
#
_cell.length_a   1.000
_cell.length_b   1.000
_cell.length_c   1.000
_cell.angle_alpha   90.00
_cell.angle_beta   90.00
_cell.angle_gamma   90.00
#
_symmetry.space_group_name_H-M   'P 1'
#
loop_
_entity.id
_entity.type
_entity.pdbx_description
1 polymer ?
#
loop_
_entity_poly.entity_id
_entity_poly.type
_entity_poly.pdbx_seq_one_letter_code
_entity_poly.pdbx_strand_id
1 'polypeptide(L)'
;MLSLQATCLLLLTSVMGAPTSLSALQSSSFNDLTRSLAPSCPLGNFQIPLPSGLTLSPGQQVKFATVGRGTQNYTCTNGAFVSSGAVADLYDVSCLFKVTAPFIPTATLSKWLPIIALNSLPFPGPAALPLALDHYFIATPDSASGISPVFASSTDRIVAKRDASVPAANASVNVPYVKLIAIDGQGTLAETVFRLDTANGQPPSTCSGSETITVQYAAMYYLTK
;
A
#
# COMPACT_ATOMS: atom_id res chain seq x y z
N MET A 1 -22.29 5.02 -60.18
CA MET A 1 -22.37 5.93 -59.01
C MET A 1 -22.72 5.09 -57.80
N LEU A 2 -21.73 4.61 -57.04
CA LEU A 2 -21.94 3.93 -55.76
C LEU A 2 -21.69 4.95 -54.65
N SER A 3 -22.68 5.20 -53.79
CA SER A 3 -22.53 6.05 -52.62
C SER A 3 -21.86 5.25 -51.49
N LEU A 4 -20.74 5.76 -51.00
CA LEU A 4 -20.12 5.31 -49.75
C LEU A 4 -20.82 6.07 -48.61
N GLN A 5 -21.65 5.38 -47.82
CA GLN A 5 -22.12 5.92 -46.54
C GLN A 5 -21.04 5.67 -45.49
N ALA A 6 -20.40 6.76 -45.05
CA ALA A 6 -19.48 6.73 -43.92
C ALA A 6 -20.29 6.67 -42.61
N THR A 7 -20.32 5.50 -42.00
CA THR A 7 -20.88 5.31 -40.66
C THR A 7 -19.91 5.92 -39.65
N CYS A 8 -20.22 7.13 -39.19
CA CYS A 8 -19.50 7.78 -38.09
C CYS A 8 -19.85 7.04 -36.79
N LEU A 9 -18.96 6.16 -36.35
CA LEU A 9 -19.07 5.43 -35.10
C LEU A 9 -18.71 6.39 -33.95
N LEU A 10 -19.74 7.01 -33.35
CA LEU A 10 -19.62 7.81 -32.13
C LEU A 10 -19.21 6.88 -30.97
N LEU A 11 -17.92 6.86 -30.64
CA LEU A 11 -17.41 6.34 -29.38
C LEU A 11 -17.90 7.26 -28.25
N LEU A 12 -19.02 6.88 -27.62
CA LEU A 12 -19.44 7.41 -26.33
C LEU A 12 -18.40 6.97 -25.29
N THR A 13 -17.35 7.76 -25.10
CA THR A 13 -16.55 7.67 -23.88
C THR A 13 -17.43 8.17 -22.74
N SER A 14 -18.09 7.25 -22.03
CA SER A 14 -18.73 7.57 -20.76
C SER A 14 -17.63 8.04 -19.82
N VAL A 15 -17.49 9.36 -19.66
CA VAL A 15 -16.66 9.93 -18.60
C VAL A 15 -17.41 9.62 -17.31
N MET A 16 -17.13 8.48 -16.70
CA MET A 16 -17.61 8.19 -15.35
C MET A 16 -17.00 9.28 -14.46
N GLY A 17 -17.87 10.15 -13.93
CA GLY A 17 -17.44 11.19 -12.99
C GLY A 17 -16.75 10.56 -11.79
N ALA A 18 -15.73 11.23 -11.26
CA ALA A 18 -15.06 10.76 -10.06
C ALA A 18 -16.09 10.56 -8.93
N PRO A 19 -15.97 9.48 -8.14
CA PRO A 19 -16.92 9.20 -7.08
C PRO A 19 -16.90 10.32 -6.04
N THR A 20 -18.05 10.92 -5.80
CA THR A 20 -18.23 12.10 -4.93
C THR A 20 -18.65 11.72 -3.50
N SER A 21 -18.75 10.42 -3.18
CA SER A 21 -19.05 9.95 -1.84
C SER A 21 -18.37 8.60 -1.55
N LEU A 22 -18.16 8.30 -0.27
CA LEU A 22 -17.63 7.01 0.15
C LEU A 22 -18.55 5.85 -0.26
N SER A 23 -19.86 6.06 -0.23
CA SER A 23 -20.83 5.05 -0.68
C SER A 23 -20.71 4.76 -2.17
N ALA A 24 -20.50 5.79 -3.01
CA ALA A 24 -20.26 5.62 -4.44
C ALA A 24 -18.93 4.90 -4.73
N LEU A 25 -17.88 5.20 -3.95
CA LEU A 25 -16.64 4.42 -3.97
C LEU A 25 -16.87 2.96 -3.58
N GLN A 26 -17.66 2.72 -2.54
CA GLN A 26 -17.95 1.39 -2.01
C GLN A 26 -18.77 0.52 -2.95
N SER A 27 -19.65 1.12 -3.73
CA SER A 27 -20.38 0.41 -4.79
C SER A 27 -19.53 0.12 -6.03
N SER A 28 -18.36 0.76 -6.16
CA SER A 28 -17.49 0.55 -7.30
C SER A 28 -16.56 -0.64 -7.06
N SER A 29 -16.29 -1.44 -8.10
CA SER A 29 -15.21 -2.41 -8.04
C SER A 29 -13.88 -1.68 -7.86
N PHE A 30 -13.04 -2.14 -6.95
CA PHE A 30 -11.69 -1.59 -6.77
C PHE A 30 -10.89 -1.64 -8.07
N ASN A 31 -11.13 -2.67 -8.89
CA ASN A 31 -10.48 -2.80 -10.19
C ASN A 31 -10.96 -1.74 -11.19
N ASP A 32 -12.25 -1.42 -11.20
CA ASP A 32 -12.80 -0.40 -12.10
C ASP A 32 -12.35 1.00 -11.67
N LEU A 33 -12.29 1.23 -10.36
CA LEU A 33 -11.83 2.49 -9.78
C LEU A 33 -10.37 2.78 -10.13
N THR A 34 -9.50 1.78 -10.03
CA THR A 34 -8.07 1.97 -10.30
C THR A 34 -7.75 1.95 -11.80
N ARG A 35 -8.47 1.17 -12.62
CA ARG A 35 -8.30 1.17 -14.09
C ARG A 35 -8.78 2.45 -14.77
N SER A 36 -9.79 3.10 -14.21
CA SER A 36 -10.32 4.36 -14.76
C SER A 36 -9.43 5.56 -14.47
N LEU A 37 -8.42 5.41 -13.60
CA LEU A 37 -7.51 6.46 -13.22
C LEU A 37 -6.16 6.28 -13.90
N ALA A 38 -5.54 7.41 -14.27
CA ALA A 38 -4.15 7.39 -14.72
C ALA A 38 -3.24 6.84 -13.60
N PRO A 39 -2.07 6.26 -13.93
CA PRO A 39 -1.05 5.98 -12.93
C PRO A 39 -0.35 7.28 -12.48
N SER A 40 0.17 7.30 -11.24
CA SER A 40 1.16 8.27 -10.77
C SER A 40 0.78 9.76 -10.84
N CYS A 41 -0.35 10.12 -10.22
CA CYS A 41 -0.72 11.53 -10.08
C CYS A 41 0.20 12.28 -9.09
N PRO A 42 0.57 13.53 -9.40
CA PRO A 42 1.29 14.38 -8.45
C PRO A 42 0.37 14.72 -7.27
N LEU A 43 0.86 14.41 -6.07
CA LEU A 43 0.13 14.60 -4.82
C LEU A 43 0.29 16.01 -4.22
N GLY A 44 1.27 16.79 -4.67
CA GLY A 44 1.46 18.18 -4.21
C GLY A 44 1.61 18.27 -2.69
N ASN A 45 0.81 19.13 -2.05
CA ASN A 45 0.81 19.33 -0.59
C ASN A 45 0.03 18.26 0.19
N PHE A 46 0.09 17.00 -0.26
CA PHE A 46 -0.64 15.91 0.38
C PHE A 46 -0.19 15.70 1.82
N GLN A 47 -1.15 15.70 2.73
CA GLN A 47 -0.92 15.45 4.15
C GLN A 47 -1.23 13.99 4.48
N ILE A 48 -0.20 13.26 4.91
CA ILE A 48 -0.39 11.90 5.43
C ILE A 48 -1.22 11.98 6.72
N PRO A 49 -2.28 11.17 6.87
CA PRO A 49 -3.05 11.09 8.12
C PRO A 49 -2.26 10.32 9.19
N LEU A 50 -1.19 10.94 9.70
CA LEU A 50 -0.27 10.32 10.64
C LEU A 50 -0.95 10.11 12.01
N PRO A 51 -0.78 8.93 12.64
CA PRO A 51 -1.18 8.70 14.02
C PRO A 51 -0.22 9.42 14.98
N SER A 52 -0.66 9.61 16.23
CA SER A 52 0.21 10.07 17.31
C SER A 52 1.45 9.18 17.44
N GLY A 53 2.62 9.80 17.58
CA GLY A 53 3.91 9.10 17.71
C GLY A 53 4.65 8.84 16.40
N LEU A 54 4.03 9.11 15.24
CA LEU A 54 4.72 9.13 13.95
C LEU A 54 4.74 10.55 13.38
N THR A 55 5.88 10.96 12.86
CA THR A 55 6.07 12.28 12.26
C THR A 55 6.76 12.17 10.91
N LEU A 56 6.36 13.05 9.98
CA LEU A 56 7.06 13.24 8.73
C LEU A 56 8.43 13.87 9.01
N SER A 57 9.48 13.33 8.39
CA SER A 57 10.82 13.93 8.51
C SER A 57 10.83 15.31 7.86
N PRO A 58 11.51 16.32 8.46
CA PRO A 58 11.52 17.68 7.92
C PRO A 58 11.96 17.75 6.45
N GLY A 59 11.28 18.55 5.64
CA GLY A 59 11.60 18.77 4.23
C GLY A 59 11.07 17.72 3.26
N GLN A 60 10.66 16.55 3.73
CA GLN A 60 10.13 15.49 2.87
C GLN A 60 8.69 15.75 2.44
N GLN A 61 8.34 15.26 1.25
CA GLN A 61 6.98 15.30 0.71
C GLN A 61 6.57 13.93 0.18
N VAL A 62 5.26 13.66 0.14
CA VAL A 62 4.75 12.41 -0.42
C VAL A 62 4.94 12.37 -1.92
N LYS A 63 5.64 11.34 -2.41
CA LYS A 63 5.81 11.07 -3.85
C LYS A 63 4.77 10.08 -4.35
N PHE A 64 4.50 9.04 -3.58
CA PHE A 64 3.55 7.99 -3.93
C PHE A 64 2.71 7.59 -2.73
N ALA A 65 1.41 7.39 -2.95
CA ALA A 65 0.51 6.72 -2.02
C ALA A 65 0.05 5.42 -2.67
N THR A 66 0.30 4.29 -2.02
CA THR A 66 -0.08 2.97 -2.51
C THR A 66 -0.91 2.22 -1.49
N VAL A 67 -1.85 1.39 -1.93
CA VAL A 67 -2.44 0.36 -1.08
C VAL A 67 -1.76 -0.97 -1.37
N GLY A 68 -1.29 -1.64 -0.33
CA GLY A 68 -0.65 -2.94 -0.44
C GLY A 68 -1.60 -4.07 -0.09
N ARG A 69 -1.47 -5.19 -0.80
CA ARG A 69 -2.12 -6.46 -0.49
C ARG A 69 -1.06 -7.55 -0.40
N GLY A 70 -1.01 -8.28 0.71
CA GLY A 70 0.04 -9.27 0.91
C GLY A 70 -0.15 -10.19 2.10
N THR A 71 0.96 -10.75 2.57
CA THR A 71 1.05 -11.56 3.78
C THR A 71 2.12 -11.04 4.73
N GLN A 72 1.85 -11.22 6.03
CA GLN A 72 2.84 -11.15 7.09
C GLN A 72 3.28 -12.58 7.42
N ASN A 73 4.60 -12.79 7.50
CA ASN A 73 5.17 -14.11 7.74
C ASN A 73 5.78 -14.13 9.15
N TYR A 74 5.59 -15.25 9.85
CA TYR A 74 6.04 -15.44 11.21
C TYR A 74 6.70 -16.80 11.42
N THR A 75 7.63 -16.84 12.37
CA THR A 75 8.25 -18.06 12.87
C THR A 75 8.11 -18.11 14.38
N CYS A 76 7.76 -19.27 14.91
CA CYS A 76 7.67 -19.50 16.34
C CYS A 76 9.07 -19.46 16.96
N THR A 77 9.24 -18.65 18.00
CA THR A 77 10.48 -18.57 18.77
C THR A 77 10.12 -18.47 20.23
N ASN A 78 10.52 -19.46 21.03
CA ASN A 78 10.27 -19.51 22.47
C ASN A 78 8.78 -19.33 22.84
N GLY A 79 7.87 -19.95 22.07
CA GLY A 79 6.42 -19.92 22.34
C GLY A 79 5.67 -18.68 21.84
N ALA A 80 6.36 -17.74 21.19
CA ALA A 80 5.77 -16.55 20.58
C ALA A 80 6.11 -16.43 19.09
N PHE A 81 5.16 -15.95 18.28
CA PHE A 81 5.41 -15.67 16.87
C PHE A 81 6.25 -14.39 16.72
N VAL A 82 7.39 -14.53 16.07
CA VAL A 82 8.28 -13.42 15.68
C VAL A 82 8.16 -13.21 14.18
N SER A 83 8.13 -11.96 13.72
CA SER A 83 8.04 -11.67 12.29
C SER A 83 9.28 -12.14 11.55
N SER A 84 9.08 -12.91 10.49
CA SER A 84 10.10 -13.35 9.53
C SER A 84 10.01 -12.60 8.19
N GLY A 85 9.29 -11.46 8.18
CA GLY A 85 9.13 -10.59 7.03
C GLY A 85 7.70 -10.52 6.52
N ALA A 86 7.55 -9.98 5.32
CA ALA A 86 6.28 -9.85 4.61
C ALA A 86 6.54 -9.93 3.11
N VAL A 87 5.49 -10.23 2.35
CA VAL A 87 5.48 -10.08 0.90
C VAL A 87 4.17 -9.40 0.53
N ALA A 88 4.21 -8.36 -0.29
CA ALA A 88 3.01 -7.66 -0.74
C ALA A 88 3.18 -7.03 -2.10
N ASP A 89 2.07 -6.95 -2.81
CA ASP A 89 1.91 -6.18 -4.04
C ASP A 89 1.35 -4.81 -3.67
N LEU A 90 1.98 -3.73 -4.12
CA LEU A 90 1.56 -2.36 -3.85
C LEU A 90 1.02 -1.72 -5.12
N TYR A 91 -0.21 -1.20 -5.03
CA TYR A 91 -0.94 -0.57 -6.13
C TYR A 91 -1.04 0.94 -5.89
N ASP A 92 -0.65 1.75 -6.88
CA ASP A 92 -0.69 3.20 -6.79
C ASP A 92 -2.14 3.72 -6.74
N VAL A 93 -2.45 4.48 -5.69
CA VAL A 93 -3.76 5.11 -5.45
C VAL A 93 -3.63 6.64 -5.36
N SER A 94 -2.51 7.20 -5.80
CA SER A 94 -2.25 8.65 -5.75
C SER A 94 -3.30 9.44 -6.54
N CYS A 95 -3.70 8.94 -7.72
CA CYS A 95 -4.76 9.58 -8.49
C CYS A 95 -6.12 9.49 -7.81
N LEU A 96 -6.40 8.40 -7.10
CA LEU A 96 -7.65 8.25 -6.38
C LEU A 96 -7.78 9.34 -5.31
N PHE A 97 -6.74 9.53 -4.49
CA PHE A 97 -6.69 10.62 -3.52
C PHE A 97 -6.90 11.98 -4.16
N LYS A 98 -6.26 12.24 -5.31
CA LYS A 98 -6.37 13.52 -6.01
C LYS A 98 -7.80 13.80 -6.49
N VAL A 99 -8.45 12.83 -7.14
CA VAL A 99 -9.79 13.06 -7.72
C VAL A 99 -10.90 13.10 -6.67
N THR A 100 -10.71 12.41 -5.53
CA THR A 100 -11.71 12.41 -4.45
C THR A 100 -11.48 13.48 -3.39
N ALA A 101 -10.34 14.16 -3.39
CA ALA A 101 -9.99 15.16 -2.37
C ALA A 101 -11.07 16.22 -2.09
N PRO A 102 -11.83 16.74 -3.09
CA PRO A 102 -12.89 17.71 -2.82
C PRO A 102 -14.10 17.13 -2.06
N PHE A 103 -14.23 15.81 -2.00
CA PHE A 103 -15.46 15.14 -1.58
C PHE A 103 -15.28 14.18 -0.40
N ILE A 104 -14.09 13.61 -0.26
CA ILE A 104 -13.81 12.54 0.68
C ILE A 104 -12.55 12.90 1.47
N PRO A 105 -12.63 13.01 2.81
CA PRO A 105 -11.46 13.28 3.62
C PRO A 105 -10.37 12.21 3.41
N THR A 106 -9.12 12.64 3.26
CA THR A 106 -7.97 11.75 3.06
C THR A 106 -7.90 10.65 4.11
N ALA A 107 -8.10 10.98 5.39
CA ALA A 107 -8.08 9.99 6.47
C ALA A 107 -9.19 8.93 6.33
N THR A 108 -10.35 9.31 5.82
CA THR A 108 -11.47 8.39 5.58
C THR A 108 -11.13 7.41 4.46
N LEU A 109 -10.62 7.93 3.33
CA LEU A 109 -10.22 7.10 2.21
C LEU A 109 -9.06 6.16 2.59
N SER A 110 -8.07 6.66 3.33
CA SER A 110 -6.90 5.90 3.78
C SER A 110 -7.26 4.68 4.64
N LYS A 111 -8.23 4.83 5.55
CA LYS A 111 -8.73 3.72 6.38
C LYS A 111 -9.52 2.68 5.59
N TRP A 112 -10.17 3.11 4.52
CA TRP A 112 -11.07 2.26 3.74
C TRP A 112 -10.32 1.39 2.72
N LEU A 113 -9.30 1.95 2.06
CA LEU A 113 -8.59 1.27 0.97
C LEU A 113 -7.98 -0.10 1.37
N PRO A 114 -7.31 -0.25 2.53
CA PRO A 114 -6.77 -1.54 2.94
C PRO A 114 -7.84 -2.60 3.18
N ILE A 115 -9.01 -2.22 3.72
CA ILE A 115 -10.13 -3.16 3.94
C ILE A 115 -10.61 -3.71 2.59
N ILE A 116 -10.73 -2.86 1.58
CA ILE A 116 -11.14 -3.27 0.24
C ILE A 116 -10.06 -4.10 -0.44
N ALA A 117 -8.80 -3.67 -0.38
CA ALA A 117 -7.69 -4.44 -0.94
C ALA A 117 -7.65 -5.86 -0.34
N LEU A 118 -7.85 -6.00 0.98
CA LEU A 118 -7.89 -7.28 1.65
C LEU A 118 -9.03 -8.19 1.13
N ASN A 119 -10.22 -7.62 0.92
CA ASN A 119 -11.43 -8.37 0.56
C ASN A 119 -11.60 -8.60 -0.94
N SER A 120 -11.00 -7.77 -1.79
CA SER A 120 -11.29 -7.73 -3.22
C SER A 120 -10.09 -8.06 -4.12
N LEU A 121 -8.87 -7.98 -3.60
CA LEU A 121 -7.67 -8.34 -4.37
C LEU A 121 -7.18 -9.74 -4.01
N PRO A 122 -6.86 -10.58 -5.02
CA PRO A 122 -6.26 -11.89 -4.79
C PRO A 122 -4.83 -11.71 -4.27
N PHE A 123 -4.39 -12.62 -3.40
CA PHE A 123 -2.98 -12.78 -3.04
C PHE A 123 -2.74 -14.14 -2.36
N PRO A 124 -1.70 -14.91 -2.74
CA PRO A 124 -0.81 -14.64 -3.87
C PRO A 124 -1.54 -14.82 -5.22
N GLY A 125 -1.08 -14.14 -6.25
CA GLY A 125 -1.65 -14.22 -7.61
C GLY A 125 -1.91 -12.86 -8.22
N PRO A 126 -2.01 -12.77 -9.56
CA PRO A 126 -2.10 -11.49 -10.24
C PRO A 126 -3.44 -10.82 -9.94
N ALA A 127 -3.41 -9.64 -9.32
CA ALA A 127 -4.52 -8.72 -9.48
C ALA A 127 -4.56 -8.25 -10.94
N ALA A 128 -5.73 -7.94 -11.44
CA ALA A 128 -5.90 -7.41 -12.78
C ALA A 128 -5.58 -5.90 -12.85
N LEU A 129 -4.53 -5.50 -12.13
CA LEU A 129 -4.10 -4.14 -11.83
C LEU A 129 -2.61 -3.94 -12.10
N PRO A 130 -2.19 -2.76 -12.59
CA PRO A 130 -0.78 -2.43 -12.71
C PRO A 130 -0.12 -2.41 -11.32
N LEU A 131 0.88 -3.27 -11.14
CA LEU A 131 1.71 -3.28 -9.94
C LEU A 131 2.60 -2.03 -9.94
N ALA A 132 2.56 -1.26 -8.84
CA ALA A 132 3.43 -0.10 -8.68
C ALA A 132 4.76 -0.50 -8.05
N LEU A 133 4.70 -1.27 -6.96
CA LEU A 133 5.88 -1.73 -6.23
C LEU A 133 5.72 -3.17 -5.74
N ASP A 134 6.80 -3.93 -5.82
CA ASP A 134 7.00 -5.14 -5.02
C ASP A 134 7.45 -4.75 -3.62
N HIS A 135 6.87 -5.39 -2.60
CA HIS A 135 7.33 -5.31 -1.22
C HIS A 135 7.72 -6.69 -0.71
N TYR A 136 8.94 -6.82 -0.22
CA TYR A 136 9.46 -8.07 0.34
C TYR A 136 10.55 -7.78 1.37
N PHE A 137 11.10 -8.81 2.01
CA PHE A 137 12.17 -8.67 2.99
C PHE A 137 13.43 -9.40 2.53
N ILE A 138 14.58 -8.81 2.80
CA ILE A 138 15.91 -9.40 2.61
C ILE A 138 16.68 -9.41 3.93
N ALA A 139 17.81 -10.14 3.99
CA ALA A 139 18.78 -9.94 5.06
C ALA A 139 19.25 -8.48 5.07
N THR A 140 19.32 -7.87 6.25
CA THR A 140 19.75 -6.47 6.37
C THR A 140 21.16 -6.30 5.80
N PRO A 141 21.36 -5.42 4.79
CA PRO A 141 22.68 -5.17 4.24
C PRO A 141 23.68 -4.77 5.32
N ASP A 142 24.92 -5.26 5.19
CA ASP A 142 26.04 -4.97 6.09
C ASP A 142 25.79 -5.32 7.57
N SER A 143 24.83 -6.22 7.84
CA SER A 143 24.52 -6.73 9.18
C SER A 143 24.66 -8.25 9.26
N ALA A 144 25.16 -8.76 10.38
CA ALA A 144 25.24 -10.20 10.66
C ALA A 144 23.88 -10.83 10.99
N SER A 145 22.85 -10.02 11.26
CA SER A 145 21.51 -10.48 11.60
C SER A 145 20.44 -9.45 11.23
N GLY A 146 19.18 -9.89 11.25
CA GLY A 146 18.04 -9.03 10.96
C GLY A 146 17.60 -9.06 9.50
N ILE A 147 16.39 -8.53 9.30
CA ILE A 147 15.76 -8.44 7.99
C ILE A 147 15.31 -7.00 7.74
N SER A 148 15.40 -6.59 6.48
CA SER A 148 15.05 -5.25 6.04
C SER A 148 13.96 -5.30 4.97
N PRO A 149 12.90 -4.48 5.10
CA PRO A 149 11.91 -4.32 4.04
C PRO A 149 12.54 -3.68 2.80
N VAL A 150 12.17 -4.21 1.65
CA VAL A 150 12.47 -3.68 0.32
C VAL A 150 11.17 -3.18 -0.30
N PHE A 151 11.26 -2.06 -1.00
CA PHE A 151 10.22 -1.56 -1.90
C PHE A 151 10.86 -1.35 -3.26
N ALA A 152 10.38 -2.04 -4.29
CA ALA A 152 11.00 -2.03 -5.61
C ALA A 152 9.98 -1.74 -6.71
N SER A 153 10.29 -0.79 -7.57
CA SER A 153 9.65 -0.64 -8.87
C SER A 153 10.44 -1.41 -9.93
N SER A 154 10.04 -1.31 -11.19
CA SER A 154 10.81 -1.84 -12.32
C SER A 154 12.15 -1.15 -12.57
N THR A 155 12.38 0.04 -12.01
CA THR A 155 13.54 0.89 -12.33
C THR A 155 14.32 1.39 -11.11
N ASP A 156 13.75 1.33 -9.91
CA ASP A 156 14.38 1.81 -8.68
C ASP A 156 13.89 0.97 -7.49
N ARG A 157 14.62 1.00 -6.38
CA ARG A 157 14.22 0.38 -5.13
C ARG A 157 14.71 1.17 -3.94
N ILE A 158 14.25 0.81 -2.76
CA ILE A 158 14.92 1.11 -1.49
C ILE A 158 14.97 -0.13 -0.62
N VAL A 159 16.03 -0.25 0.17
CA VAL A 159 16.07 -1.08 1.38
C VAL A 159 15.93 -0.14 2.57
N ALA A 160 15.00 -0.44 3.46
CA ALA A 160 14.73 0.40 4.62
C ALA A 160 14.95 -0.34 5.94
N LYS A 161 14.97 0.42 7.02
CA LYS A 161 14.98 -0.07 8.40
C LYS A 161 13.88 0.61 9.21
N ARG A 162 13.43 -0.05 10.27
CA ARG A 162 12.42 0.52 11.17
C ARG A 162 13.02 1.69 11.96
N ASP A 163 12.37 2.84 11.87
CA ASP A 163 12.67 4.04 12.66
C ASP A 163 11.74 4.12 13.88
N ALA A 164 10.43 3.98 13.63
CA ALA A 164 9.43 4.03 14.68
C ALA A 164 8.30 3.03 14.43
N SER A 165 7.60 2.67 15.51
CA SER A 165 6.44 1.78 15.48
C SER A 165 5.44 2.23 16.52
N VAL A 166 4.17 2.27 16.13
CA VAL A 166 3.06 2.53 17.06
C VAL A 166 1.96 1.48 16.85
N PRO A 167 1.17 1.16 17.89
CA PRO A 167 0.04 0.25 17.74
C PRO A 167 -0.94 0.72 16.65
N ALA A 168 -1.49 -0.23 15.90
CA ALA A 168 -2.64 0.07 15.04
C ALA A 168 -3.88 0.37 15.91
N ALA A 169 -4.88 1.04 15.32
CA ALA A 169 -6.11 1.41 16.05
C ALA A 169 -6.83 0.18 16.66
N ASN A 170 -6.74 -0.97 15.99
CA ASN A 170 -7.18 -2.26 16.52
C ASN A 170 -6.00 -3.25 16.55
N ALA A 171 -5.14 -3.13 17.56
CA ALA A 171 -3.87 -3.86 17.65
C ALA A 171 -4.01 -5.37 17.87
N SER A 172 -5.20 -5.87 18.22
CA SER A 172 -5.44 -7.32 18.38
C SER A 172 -5.57 -8.06 17.05
N VAL A 173 -5.89 -7.34 15.96
CA VAL A 173 -6.09 -7.91 14.62
C VAL A 173 -5.11 -7.34 13.60
N ASN A 174 -4.78 -6.06 13.74
CA ASN A 174 -4.01 -5.32 12.74
C ASN A 174 -2.55 -5.18 13.16
N VAL A 175 -1.63 -5.45 12.23
CA VAL A 175 -0.19 -5.27 12.51
C VAL A 175 0.16 -3.80 12.82
N PRO A 176 1.21 -3.52 13.60
CA PRO A 176 1.55 -2.15 13.97
C PRO A 176 1.81 -1.25 12.76
N TYR A 177 1.52 0.04 12.96
CA TYR A 177 1.94 1.09 12.05
C TYR A 177 3.43 1.33 12.22
N VAL A 178 4.13 1.54 11.11
CA VAL A 178 5.58 1.73 11.13
C VAL A 178 6.00 2.91 10.26
N LYS A 179 7.04 3.61 10.74
CA LYS A 179 7.87 4.49 9.94
C LYS A 179 9.18 3.76 9.64
N LEU A 180 9.51 3.69 8.37
CA LEU A 180 10.72 3.06 7.86
C LEU A 180 11.58 4.15 7.22
N ILE A 181 12.87 4.16 7.50
CA ILE A 181 13.84 5.08 6.87
C ILE A 181 14.76 4.29 5.95
N ALA A 182 15.08 4.87 4.80
CA ALA A 182 16.02 4.26 3.86
C ALA A 182 17.38 4.00 4.52
N ILE A 183 18.02 2.91 4.14
CA ILE A 183 19.42 2.64 4.48
C ILE A 183 20.29 3.36 3.45
N ASP A 184 21.28 4.12 3.92
CA ASP A 184 22.17 4.89 3.06
C ASP A 184 22.82 4.00 1.98
N GLY A 185 22.79 4.48 0.74
CA GLY A 185 23.34 3.76 -0.41
C GLY A 185 22.51 2.58 -0.91
N GLN A 186 21.37 2.25 -0.29
CA GLN A 186 20.54 1.10 -0.65
C GLN A 186 19.33 1.48 -1.51
N GLY A 187 19.55 2.33 -2.52
CA GLY A 187 18.56 2.75 -3.52
C GLY A 187 17.99 4.16 -3.31
N THR A 188 17.14 4.63 -4.22
CA THR A 188 16.75 6.06 -4.29
C THR A 188 15.25 6.34 -4.38
N LEU A 189 14.44 5.28 -4.36
CA LEU A 189 12.98 5.35 -4.57
C LEU A 189 12.28 6.28 -3.56
N ALA A 190 12.72 6.26 -2.29
CA ALA A 190 12.18 7.10 -1.22
C ALA A 190 13.20 7.27 -0.08
N GLU A 191 13.01 8.27 0.77
CA GLU A 191 13.79 8.46 1.99
C GLU A 191 13.08 7.88 3.22
N THR A 192 11.74 7.99 3.27
CA THR A 192 10.91 7.38 4.32
C THR A 192 9.74 6.64 3.70
N VAL A 193 9.32 5.53 4.31
CA VAL A 193 8.07 4.83 4.02
C VAL A 193 7.25 4.72 5.28
N PHE A 194 6.00 5.15 5.23
CA PHE A 194 5.04 4.90 6.30
C PHE A 194 4.14 3.74 5.89
N ARG A 195 3.98 2.73 6.74
CA ARG A 195 2.91 1.73 6.63
C ARG A 195 1.85 2.02 7.68
N LEU A 196 0.67 2.47 7.25
CA LEU A 196 -0.43 2.92 8.09
C LEU A 196 -1.73 2.19 7.73
N ASP A 197 -2.78 2.43 8.51
CA ASP A 197 -4.15 1.96 8.26
C ASP A 197 -4.26 0.46 7.93
N THR A 198 -3.38 -0.34 8.55
CA THR A 198 -3.27 -1.78 8.34
C THR A 198 -4.57 -2.50 8.65
N ALA A 199 -4.94 -3.45 7.80
CA ALA A 199 -6.02 -4.40 8.00
C ALA A 199 -5.45 -5.82 8.10
N ASN A 200 -5.73 -6.48 9.22
CA ASN A 200 -5.29 -7.83 9.56
C ASN A 200 -3.75 -7.98 9.71
N GLY A 201 -3.27 -9.22 9.74
CA GLY A 201 -1.86 -9.58 9.74
C GLY A 201 -1.29 -9.95 11.11
N GLN A 202 -2.04 -9.77 12.21
CA GLN A 202 -1.55 -10.23 13.52
C GLN A 202 -1.55 -11.76 13.63
N PRO A 203 -0.47 -12.37 14.15
CA PRO A 203 -0.45 -13.79 14.42
C PRO A 203 -1.27 -14.11 15.69
N PRO A 204 -1.62 -15.39 15.92
CA PRO A 204 -2.05 -15.84 17.24
C PRO A 204 -1.06 -15.46 18.34
N SER A 205 -1.53 -15.37 19.59
CA SER A 205 -0.69 -14.94 20.72
C SER A 205 0.38 -15.96 21.12
N THR A 206 0.18 -17.24 20.80
CA THR A 206 1.07 -18.34 21.17
C THR A 206 1.30 -19.28 19.98
N CYS A 207 2.41 -19.99 20.05
CA CYS A 207 2.81 -21.00 19.07
C CYS A 207 3.63 -22.11 19.74
N SER A 208 3.85 -23.23 19.05
CA SER A 208 4.67 -24.32 19.57
C SER A 208 5.76 -24.74 18.60
N GLY A 209 6.82 -25.37 19.14
CA GLY A 209 7.93 -25.92 18.37
C GLY A 209 8.55 -24.91 17.40
N SER A 210 8.64 -25.31 16.12
CA SER A 210 9.20 -24.53 15.02
C SER A 210 8.13 -24.13 14.00
N GLU A 211 6.90 -23.85 14.45
CA GLU A 211 5.80 -23.44 13.58
C GLU A 211 6.15 -22.20 12.74
N THR A 212 5.72 -22.21 11.48
CA THR A 212 5.76 -21.04 10.60
C THR A 212 4.37 -20.77 10.07
N ILE A 213 3.93 -19.52 10.12
CA ILE A 213 2.61 -19.12 9.63
C ILE A 213 2.67 -17.91 8.73
N THR A 214 1.62 -17.78 7.94
CA THR A 214 1.41 -16.70 6.99
C THR A 214 0.03 -16.11 7.23
N VAL A 215 -0.05 -14.82 7.48
CA VAL A 215 -1.31 -14.11 7.78
C VAL A 215 -1.58 -13.07 6.71
N GLN A 216 -2.74 -13.15 6.07
CA GLN A 216 -3.16 -12.18 5.05
C GLN A 216 -3.30 -10.79 5.67
N TYR A 217 -2.82 -9.76 4.97
CA TYR A 217 -2.97 -8.37 5.38
C TYR A 217 -3.09 -7.42 4.18
N ALA A 218 -3.51 -6.21 4.49
CA ALA A 218 -3.40 -5.06 3.60
C ALA A 218 -3.00 -3.83 4.41
N ALA A 219 -2.44 -2.80 3.76
CA ALA A 219 -2.08 -1.55 4.42
C ALA A 219 -1.95 -0.39 3.43
N MET A 220 -2.02 0.83 3.93
CA MET A 220 -1.58 2.00 3.17
C MET A 220 -0.08 2.17 3.31
N TYR A 221 0.59 2.51 2.20
CA TYR A 221 1.99 2.92 2.18
C TYR A 221 2.14 4.32 1.58
N TYR A 222 2.87 5.18 2.28
CA TYR A 222 3.23 6.51 1.82
C TYR A 222 4.74 6.60 1.70
N LEU A 223 5.22 6.80 0.47
CA LEU A 223 6.64 6.95 0.17
C LEU A 223 6.97 8.44 0.06
N THR A 224 7.96 8.90 0.83
CA THR A 224 8.32 10.32 0.93
C THR A 224 9.79 10.55 0.58
N LYS A 225 10.05 11.73 0.02
CA LYS A 225 11.38 12.21 -0.39
C LYS A 225 11.38 13.73 -0.39
#